data_AF-B8F0S4-F1
#
_entry.id   AF-B8F0S4-F1
#
_cell.length_a   1.000
_cell.length_b   1.000
_cell.length_c   1.000
_cell.angle_alpha   90.00
_cell.angle_beta   90.00
_cell.angle_gamma   90.00
#
_symmetry.space_group_name_H-M   'P 1'
#
loop_
_entity.id
_entity.type
_entity.pdbx_description
1 polymer ?
#
loop_
_entity_poly.entity_id
_entity_poly.type
_entity_poly.pdbx_seq_one_letter_code
_entity_poly.pdbx_strand_id
1 'polypeptide(L)'
;MDKKANITTIANLKRGLNKSALFDINNKIQRMKILYEIKQKELSKYDDFANFSDFIKFFEVAKSKAYTYLKIYEKVLDSKVSIDKIKKVGLKRILKDIEGKNS
;
A
#
# COMPACT_ATOMS: atom_id res chain seq x y z
N MET A 1 -34.78 11.86 -16.58
CA MET A 1 -34.44 10.72 -15.70
C MET A 1 -35.14 10.92 -14.36
N ASP A 2 -35.79 9.86 -13.85
CA ASP A 2 -36.51 9.88 -12.56
C ASP A 2 -35.54 10.09 -11.38
N LYS A 3 -35.94 10.91 -10.40
CA LYS A 3 -35.17 11.23 -9.18
C LYS A 3 -34.82 9.97 -8.40
N LYS A 4 -35.72 8.98 -8.34
CA LYS A 4 -35.49 7.70 -7.65
C LYS A 4 -34.40 6.88 -8.36
N ALA A 5 -34.40 6.86 -9.69
CA ALA A 5 -33.35 6.22 -10.48
C ALA A 5 -31.97 6.86 -10.22
N ASN A 6 -31.91 8.19 -10.14
CA ASN A 6 -30.67 8.91 -9.86
C ASN A 6 -30.09 8.59 -8.47
N ILE A 7 -30.92 8.49 -7.43
CA ILE A 7 -30.48 8.15 -6.07
C ILE A 7 -29.85 6.75 -6.03
N THR A 8 -30.49 5.77 -6.67
CA THR A 8 -29.97 4.41 -6.77
C THR A 8 -28.64 4.36 -7.51
N THR A 9 -28.52 5.07 -8.64
CA THR A 9 -27.27 5.16 -9.41
C THR A 9 -26.14 5.74 -8.57
N ILE A 10 -26.38 6.84 -7.85
CA ILE A 10 -25.36 7.45 -6.97
C ILE A 10 -24.92 6.48 -5.87
N ALA A 11 -25.85 5.75 -5.25
CA ALA A 11 -25.52 4.77 -4.20
C ALA A 11 -24.62 3.64 -4.75
N ASN A 12 -24.91 3.15 -5.96
CA ASN A 12 -24.10 2.12 -6.62
C ASN A 12 -22.71 2.63 -7.00
N LEU A 13 -22.60 3.85 -7.53
CA LEU A 13 -21.31 4.47 -7.85
C LEU A 13 -20.46 4.67 -6.58
N LYS A 14 -21.04 5.16 -5.49
CA LYS A 14 -20.35 5.28 -4.19
C LYS A 14 -19.84 3.93 -3.69
N ARG A 15 -20.65 2.87 -3.81
CA ARG A 15 -20.23 1.51 -3.46
C ARG A 15 -19.06 1.02 -4.34
N GLY A 16 -19.10 1.32 -5.64
CA GLY A 16 -18.02 1.01 -6.58
C GLY A 16 -16.71 1.70 -6.21
N LEU A 17 -16.77 3.00 -5.91
CA LEU A 17 -15.61 3.77 -5.44
C LEU A 17 -15.02 3.19 -4.15
N ASN A 18 -15.86 2.84 -3.16
CA ASN A 18 -15.40 2.25 -1.91
C ASN A 18 -14.73 0.89 -2.11
N LYS A 19 -15.28 0.03 -2.99
CA LYS A 19 -14.69 -1.26 -3.32
C LYS A 19 -13.34 -1.09 -4.03
N SER A 20 -13.25 -0.17 -4.99
CA SER A 20 -12.01 0.15 -5.70
C SER A 20 -10.93 0.65 -4.74
N ALA A 21 -11.26 1.59 -3.86
CA ALA A 21 -10.34 2.10 -2.85
C ALA A 21 -9.84 1.01 -1.88
N LEU A 22 -10.74 0.10 -1.47
CA LEU A 22 -10.37 -1.04 -0.61
C LEU A 22 -9.46 -2.03 -1.34
N PHE A 23 -9.74 -2.31 -2.61
CA PHE A 23 -8.89 -3.14 -3.46
C PHE A 23 -7.49 -2.53 -3.61
N ASP A 24 -7.42 -1.23 -3.88
CA ASP A 24 -6.16 -0.51 -4.02
C ASP A 24 -5.29 -0.55 -2.76
N ILE A 25 -5.89 -0.32 -1.58
CA ILE A 25 -5.13 -0.37 -0.32
C ILE A 25 -4.67 -1.79 0.00
N ASN A 26 -5.49 -2.80 -0.26
CA ASN A 26 -5.12 -4.21 -0.08
C ASN A 26 -3.96 -4.60 -1.00
N ASN A 27 -3.98 -4.17 -2.26
CA ASN A 27 -2.87 -4.40 -3.21
C ASN A 27 -1.58 -3.74 -2.73
N LYS A 28 -1.66 -2.53 -2.16
CA LYS A 28 -0.48 -1.85 -1.61
C LYS A 28 0.08 -2.59 -0.39
N ILE A 29 -0.77 -3.10 0.49
CA ILE A 29 -0.37 -3.93 1.64
C ILE A 29 0.32 -5.23 1.17
N GLN A 30 -0.24 -5.91 0.16
CA GLN A 30 0.39 -7.10 -0.40
C GLN A 30 1.75 -6.80 -1.01
N ARG A 31 1.88 -5.69 -1.77
CA ARG A 31 3.17 -5.23 -2.29
C ARG A 31 4.18 -4.95 -1.19
N MET A 32 3.77 -4.38 -0.05
CA MET A 32 4.67 -4.18 1.09
C MET A 32 5.25 -5.50 1.60
N LYS A 33 4.38 -6.50 1.81
CA LYS A 33 4.80 -7.83 2.27
C LYS A 33 5.80 -8.47 1.30
N ILE A 34 5.47 -8.49 0.01
CA ILE A 34 6.32 -9.09 -1.04
C ILE A 34 7.68 -8.40 -1.09
N LEU A 35 7.70 -7.07 -1.17
CA LEU A 35 8.96 -6.31 -1.25
C LEU A 35 9.82 -6.50 0.01
N TYR A 36 9.19 -6.57 1.19
CA TYR A 36 9.91 -6.83 2.43
C TYR A 36 10.55 -8.21 2.44
N GLU A 37 9.81 -9.25 2.06
CA GLU A 37 10.33 -10.61 2.02
C GLU A 37 11.51 -10.75 1.03
N ILE A 38 11.38 -10.17 -0.17
CA ILE A 38 12.45 -10.17 -1.18
C ILE A 38 13.68 -9.43 -0.66
N LYS A 39 13.50 -8.27 -0.05
CA LYS A 39 14.59 -7.47 0.53
C LYS A 39 15.32 -8.23 1.64
N GLN A 40 14.59 -8.74 2.63
CA GLN A 40 15.18 -9.35 3.84
C GLN A 40 15.91 -10.66 3.56
N LYS A 41 15.41 -11.45 2.61
CA LYS A 41 16.03 -12.72 2.19
C LYS A 41 16.99 -12.54 1.02
N GLU A 42 17.22 -11.30 0.59
CA GLU A 42 18.03 -10.95 -0.59
C GLU A 42 17.65 -11.72 -1.86
N LEU A 43 16.36 -12.01 -2.05
CA LEU A 43 15.91 -12.95 -3.10
C LEU A 43 16.15 -12.44 -4.51
N SER A 44 16.30 -11.12 -4.69
CA SER A 44 16.58 -10.53 -6.00
C SER A 44 17.84 -11.09 -6.66
N LYS A 45 18.81 -11.58 -5.88
CA LYS A 45 20.07 -12.14 -6.42
C LYS A 45 19.90 -13.49 -7.12
N TYR A 46 18.77 -14.15 -6.91
CA TYR A 46 18.45 -15.43 -7.58
C TYR A 46 17.66 -15.23 -8.89
N ASP A 47 17.37 -13.99 -9.26
CA ASP A 47 16.59 -13.59 -10.44
C ASP A 47 17.43 -12.63 -11.32
N ASP A 48 18.74 -12.88 -11.39
CA ASP A 48 19.73 -12.12 -12.17
C ASP A 48 19.84 -10.60 -11.86
N PHE A 49 19.23 -10.12 -10.77
CA PHE A 49 19.42 -8.74 -10.32
C PHE A 49 20.61 -8.60 -9.38
N ALA A 50 21.51 -7.68 -9.72
CA ALA A 50 22.69 -7.38 -8.89
C ALA A 50 22.32 -6.88 -7.48
N ASN A 51 21.20 -6.19 -7.32
CA ASN A 51 20.72 -5.70 -6.03
C ASN A 51 19.21 -5.44 -6.04
N PHE A 52 18.64 -5.21 -4.85
CA PHE A 52 17.22 -4.93 -4.67
C PHE A 52 16.75 -3.66 -5.41
N SER A 53 17.62 -2.66 -5.61
CA SER A 53 17.25 -1.43 -6.31
C SER A 53 17.00 -1.67 -7.80
N ASP A 54 17.74 -2.60 -8.42
CA ASP A 54 17.55 -2.98 -9.81
C ASP A 54 16.26 -3.81 -9.96
N PHE A 55 16.03 -4.74 -9.03
CA PHE A 55 14.79 -5.53 -8.97
C PHE A 55 13.55 -4.62 -8.92
N ILE A 56 13.48 -3.68 -7.98
CA ILE A 56 12.29 -2.81 -7.87
C ILE A 56 12.13 -1.87 -9.07
N LYS A 57 13.24 -1.51 -9.74
CA LYS A 57 13.20 -0.68 -10.96
C LYS A 57 12.58 -1.44 -12.12
N PHE A 58 12.89 -2.73 -12.26
CA PHE A 58 12.28 -3.60 -13.28
C PHE A 58 10.75 -3.67 -13.16
N PHE A 59 10.22 -3.71 -11.93
CA PHE A 59 8.78 -3.70 -11.66
C PHE A 59 8.16 -2.28 -11.60
N GLU A 60 8.85 -1.27 -12.12
CA GLU A 60 8.42 0.14 -12.14
C GLU A 60 8.04 0.70 -10.75
N VAL A 61 8.67 0.17 -9.70
CA VAL A 61 8.50 0.67 -8.34
C VAL A 61 9.59 1.68 -8.03
N ALA A 62 9.21 2.96 -7.97
CA ALA A 62 10.11 4.03 -7.55
C ALA A 62 10.79 3.71 -6.20
N LYS A 63 12.10 3.93 -6.12
CA LYS A 63 12.92 3.63 -4.93
C LYS A 63 12.32 4.23 -3.65
N SER A 64 11.98 5.52 -3.65
CA SER A 64 11.37 6.19 -2.49
C SER A 64 10.09 5.49 -2.00
N LYS A 65 9.26 5.01 -2.93
CA LYS A 65 8.02 4.29 -2.64
C LYS A 65 8.30 2.91 -2.07
N ALA A 66 9.24 2.15 -2.64
CA ALA A 66 9.65 0.85 -2.12
C ALA A 66 10.16 0.97 -0.68
N TYR A 67 11.05 1.91 -0.39
CA TYR A 67 11.59 2.09 0.96
C TYR A 67 10.54 2.62 1.94
N THR A 68 9.58 3.43 1.48
CA THR A 68 8.40 3.79 2.28
C THR A 68 7.58 2.55 2.66
N TYR A 69 7.36 1.64 1.71
CA TYR A 69 6.63 0.40 1.95
C TYR A 69 7.34 -0.50 2.98
N LEU A 70 8.66 -0.64 2.87
CA LEU A 70 9.47 -1.38 3.85
C LEU A 70 9.32 -0.78 5.25
N LYS A 71 9.51 0.54 5.38
CA LYS A 71 9.40 1.28 6.65
C LYS A 71 8.04 1.11 7.32
N ILE A 72 6.95 1.16 6.55
CA ILE A 72 5.60 0.97 7.09
C ILE A 72 5.41 -0.48 7.53
N TYR A 73 5.85 -1.45 6.73
CA TYR A 73 5.66 -2.86 7.01
C TYR A 73 6.45 -3.35 8.23
N GLU A 74 7.65 -2.82 8.45
CA GLU A 74 8.40 -3.04 9.69
C GLU A 74 7.58 -2.67 10.93
N LYS A 75 6.85 -1.54 10.90
CA LYS A 75 5.96 -1.15 12.01
C LYS A 75 4.74 -2.06 12.14
N VAL A 76 4.31 -2.72 11.07
CA VAL A 76 3.27 -3.75 11.13
C VAL A 76 3.80 -5.00 11.82
N LEU A 77 5.00 -5.45 11.46
CA LEU A 77 5.64 -6.62 12.08
C LEU A 77 5.93 -6.39 13.57
N ASP A 78 6.34 -5.17 13.93
CA ASP A 78 6.52 -4.72 15.32
C ASP A 78 5.20 -4.55 16.11
N SER A 79 4.04 -4.82 15.51
CA SER A 79 2.72 -4.54 16.08
C SER A 79 2.44 -3.07 16.46
N LYS A 80 3.25 -2.12 15.95
CA LYS A 80 3.09 -0.67 16.19
C LYS A 80 2.02 -0.04 15.29
N VAL A 81 1.71 -0.67 14.15
CA VAL A 81 0.66 -0.26 13.21
C VAL A 81 -0.13 -1.49 12.79
N SER A 82 -1.45 -1.48 12.97
CA SER A 82 -2.29 -2.56 12.46
C SER A 82 -2.66 -2.38 10.98
N ILE A 83 -2.84 -3.50 10.28
CA ILE A 83 -3.34 -3.51 8.90
C ILE A 83 -4.71 -2.83 8.79
N ASP A 84 -5.59 -3.00 9.80
CA ASP A 84 -6.91 -2.35 9.79
C ASP A 84 -6.81 -0.84 9.97
N LYS A 85 -5.85 -0.34 10.76
CA LYS A 85 -5.56 1.09 10.83
C LYS A 85 -5.15 1.60 9.45
N ILE A 86 -4.25 0.89 8.75
CA ILE A 86 -3.81 1.24 7.39
C ILE A 86 -5.01 1.30 6.42
N LYS A 87 -5.90 0.31 6.43
CA LYS A 87 -7.10 0.30 5.58
C LYS A 87 -8.03 1.48 5.87
N LYS A 88 -8.16 1.86 7.14
CA LYS A 88 -9.05 2.94 7.58
C LYS A 88 -8.52 4.34 7.24
N VAL A 89 -7.23 4.59 7.44
CA VAL A 89 -6.66 5.96 7.36
C VAL A 89 -5.74 6.18 6.17
N GLY A 90 -5.36 5.11 5.47
CA GLY A 90 -4.46 5.12 4.32
C GLY A 90 -2.99 5.33 4.68
N LEU A 91 -2.11 4.99 3.74
CA LEU A 91 -0.65 4.98 3.95
C LEU A 91 -0.05 6.36 4.20
N LYS A 92 -0.59 7.40 3.56
CA LYS A 92 -0.07 8.77 3.70
C LYS A 92 -0.17 9.24 5.15
N ARG A 93 -1.29 8.96 5.81
CA ARG A 93 -1.50 9.29 7.23
C ARG A 93 -0.58 8.46 8.11
N ILE A 94 -0.49 7.15 7.86
CA ILE A 94 0.41 6.26 8.61
C ILE A 94 1.87 6.71 8.50
N LEU A 95 2.33 7.12 7.32
CA LEU A 95 3.69 7.63 7.14
C LEU A 95 3.93 8.90 7.95
N LYS A 96 2.98 9.85 7.95
CA LYS A 96 3.06 11.06 8.78
C LYS A 96 3.12 10.73 10.27
N ASP A 97 2.27 9.81 10.74
CA ASP A 97 2.25 9.34 12.13
C ASP A 97 3.63 8.76 12.53
N ILE A 98 4.24 7.94 11.65
CA ILE A 98 5.55 7.34 11.89
C ILE A 98 6.67 8.38 11.91
N GLU A 99 6.57 9.43 11.08
CA GLU A 99 7.56 10.50 10.98
C GLU A 99 7.43 11.57 12.07
N GLY A 100 6.45 11.46 12.97
CA GLY A 100 6.20 12.47 13.99
C GLY A 100 5.74 13.82 13.43
N LYS A 101 5.32 13.88 12.15
CA LYS A 101 4.89 15.09 11.45
C LYS A 101 3.41 15.39 11.67
N ASN A 102 2.95 15.26 12.91
CA ASN A 102 1.62 15.73 13.33
C ASN A 102 1.71 17.23 13.64
N SER A 103 1.74 18.05 12.59
CA SER A 103 1.51 19.49 12.63
C SER A 103 0.41 19.84 11.64
#